data_AF-A0A5C6E6N5-F1
#
_entry.id   AF-A0A5C6E6N5-F1
#
_cell.length_a   1.000
_cell.length_b   1.000
_cell.length_c   1.000
_cell.angle_alpha   90.00
_cell.angle_beta   90.00
_cell.angle_gamma   90.00
#
_symmetry.space_group_name_H-M   'P 1'
#
loop_
_entity.id
_entity.type
_entity.pdbx_description
1 polymer ?
#
loop_
_entity_poly.entity_id
_entity_poly.type
_entity_poly.pdbx_seq_one_letter_code
_entity_poly.pdbx_strand_id
1 'polypeptide(L)'
;MKIRMMSVLALAMCLTIPASADETTTKKRGNRGASRSAANQLIKQLESVQLTDAQVEKIKEMAKKVDTEMNQIRESAKLTPELLKKRMEAQQSMKDSDKKGSEMVAAINKAAGLTEAQAEAMKKIMAVRQKLQKEVMAILTDEQKELLPERMTKPAGEKKANQGGKKRNKNKEAT
;
A
#
# COMPACT_ATOMS: atom_id res chain seq x y z
N MET A 1 53.41 -18.57 29.96
CA MET A 1 53.15 -17.23 29.38
C MET A 1 51.81 -17.25 28.65
N LYS A 2 51.08 -16.12 28.69
CA LYS A 2 49.64 -15.97 28.45
C LYS A 2 49.24 -16.14 26.98
N ILE A 3 48.15 -16.88 26.75
CA ILE A 3 47.47 -17.08 25.46
C ILE A 3 46.77 -15.77 25.07
N ARG A 4 47.13 -15.20 23.91
CA ARG A 4 46.44 -14.06 23.29
C ARG A 4 45.54 -14.54 22.16
N MET A 5 44.31 -14.80 22.55
CA MET A 5 43.06 -14.35 21.95
C MET A 5 43.10 -13.70 20.54
N MET A 6 42.36 -14.35 19.63
CA MET A 6 41.48 -13.81 18.59
C MET A 6 42.06 -12.95 17.46
N SER A 7 42.07 -13.49 16.24
CA SER A 7 41.58 -12.84 15.02
C SER A 7 41.51 -13.81 13.84
N VAL A 8 40.66 -13.46 12.87
CA VAL A 8 40.54 -13.95 11.48
C VAL A 8 39.42 -14.98 11.19
N LEU A 9 38.21 -14.43 11.01
CA LEU A 9 37.41 -14.45 9.78
C LEU A 9 37.74 -15.54 8.72
N ALA A 10 36.87 -16.53 8.55
CA ALA A 10 36.73 -17.26 7.27
C ALA A 10 35.29 -17.79 7.09
N LEU A 11 34.60 -17.18 6.13
CA LEU A 11 33.32 -17.58 5.56
C LEU A 11 33.59 -18.65 4.49
N ALA A 12 33.01 -19.86 4.60
CA ALA A 12 32.86 -20.77 3.46
C ALA A 12 31.66 -21.70 3.66
N MET A 13 30.71 -21.58 2.74
CA MET A 13 29.47 -22.34 2.61
C MET A 13 29.73 -23.80 2.23
N CYS A 14 28.88 -24.71 2.73
CA CYS A 14 28.38 -25.87 1.98
C CYS A 14 27.21 -26.49 2.76
N LEU A 15 26.02 -25.87 2.67
CA LEU A 15 24.77 -26.58 2.98
C LEU A 15 24.27 -27.20 1.67
N THR A 16 24.38 -28.52 1.61
CA THR A 16 23.78 -29.37 0.59
C THR A 16 22.26 -29.24 0.64
N ILE A 17 21.64 -28.71 -0.41
CA ILE A 17 20.18 -28.76 -0.59
C ILE A 17 19.86 -30.00 -1.45
N PRO A 18 18.97 -30.91 -1.02
CA PRO A 18 18.45 -31.94 -1.91
C PRO A 18 17.61 -31.28 -3.02
N ALA A 19 17.92 -31.66 -4.26
CA ALA A 19 17.16 -31.32 -5.44
C ALA A 19 15.69 -31.78 -5.29
N SER A 20 14.78 -30.84 -5.13
CA SER A 20 13.37 -31.07 -5.45
C SER A 20 13.15 -30.69 -6.90
N ALA A 21 13.08 -31.71 -7.74
CA ALA A 21 12.36 -31.66 -8.99
C ALA A 21 10.88 -31.39 -8.68
N ASP A 22 10.33 -30.31 -9.21
CA ASP A 22 8.89 -30.13 -9.36
C ASP A 22 8.65 -29.67 -10.80
N GLU A 23 8.61 -30.66 -11.68
CA GLU A 23 7.76 -30.58 -12.86
C GLU A 23 6.31 -30.56 -12.37
N THR A 24 5.64 -29.42 -12.42
CA THR A 24 4.22 -29.33 -12.84
C THR A 24 3.74 -27.89 -12.94
N THR A 25 3.14 -27.58 -14.09
CA THR A 25 2.32 -26.40 -14.39
C THR A 25 3.04 -25.06 -14.49
N THR A 26 3.43 -24.71 -15.71
CA THR A 26 3.46 -23.32 -16.18
C THR A 26 2.05 -22.72 -16.06
N LYS A 27 1.67 -22.27 -14.85
CA LYS A 27 0.58 -21.32 -14.67
C LYS A 27 0.96 -20.08 -15.46
N LYS A 28 0.35 -19.95 -16.65
CA LYS A 28 0.29 -18.74 -17.45
C LYS A 28 0.14 -17.57 -16.49
N ARG A 29 1.19 -16.75 -16.38
CA ARG A 29 1.27 -15.59 -15.47
C ARG A 29 0.23 -14.58 -15.96
N GLY A 30 -1.03 -14.84 -15.62
CA GLY A 30 -2.18 -14.04 -15.99
C GLY A 30 -1.93 -12.61 -15.56
N ASN A 31 -1.90 -11.73 -16.56
CA ASN A 31 -1.98 -10.28 -16.50
C ASN A 31 -1.86 -9.64 -15.09
N ARG A 32 -0.69 -9.81 -14.45
CA ARG A 32 -0.38 -9.15 -13.16
C ARG A 32 -0.30 -7.62 -13.31
N GLY A 33 -0.35 -7.10 -14.54
CA GLY A 33 -0.44 -5.68 -14.86
C GLY A 33 -1.85 -5.11 -14.69
N ALA A 34 -2.89 -5.80 -15.19
CA ALA A 34 -4.27 -5.33 -15.02
C ALA A 34 -4.68 -5.28 -13.54
N SER A 35 -4.37 -6.31 -12.75
CA SER A 35 -4.74 -6.35 -11.32
C SER A 35 -4.07 -5.26 -10.45
N ARG A 36 -3.12 -4.48 -10.99
CA ARG A 36 -2.42 -3.39 -10.29
C ARG A 36 -2.82 -1.98 -10.76
N SER A 37 -3.70 -1.84 -11.75
CA SER A 37 -4.17 -0.52 -12.18
C SER A 37 -4.98 0.15 -11.07
N ALA A 38 -4.81 1.47 -10.91
CA ALA A 38 -5.61 2.27 -9.99
C ALA A 38 -7.12 2.07 -10.21
N ALA A 39 -7.51 1.80 -11.47
CA ALA A 39 -8.90 1.51 -11.86
C ALA A 39 -9.47 0.29 -11.12
N ASN A 40 -8.76 -0.83 -11.15
CA ASN A 40 -9.25 -2.08 -10.61
C ASN A 40 -9.29 -2.06 -9.08
N GLN A 41 -8.38 -1.30 -8.46
CA GLN A 41 -8.43 -1.09 -7.01
C GLN A 41 -9.65 -0.25 -6.60
N LEU A 42 -10.00 0.78 -7.38
CA LEU A 42 -11.17 1.62 -7.12
C LEU A 42 -12.48 0.87 -7.41
N ILE A 43 -12.57 0.16 -8.53
CA ILE A 43 -13.75 -0.68 -8.85
C ILE A 43 -13.97 -1.70 -7.73
N LYS A 44 -12.90 -2.37 -7.27
CA LYS A 44 -12.98 -3.31 -6.15
C LYS A 44 -13.46 -2.66 -4.85
N GLN A 45 -13.02 -1.44 -4.59
CA GLN A 45 -13.47 -0.66 -3.42
C GLN A 45 -14.95 -0.27 -3.50
N LEU A 46 -15.50 -0.20 -4.72
CA LEU A 46 -16.86 0.18 -5.04
C LEU A 46 -17.73 -1.02 -5.45
N GLU A 47 -17.29 -2.25 -5.18
CA GLU A 47 -18.09 -3.46 -5.47
C GLU A 47 -19.46 -3.42 -4.76
N SER A 48 -19.54 -2.82 -3.56
CA SER A 48 -20.78 -2.74 -2.79
C SER A 48 -21.82 -1.78 -3.36
N VAL A 49 -21.42 -0.85 -4.23
CA VAL A 49 -22.32 0.17 -4.80
C VAL A 49 -22.89 -0.22 -6.16
N GLN A 50 -22.63 -1.45 -6.63
CA GLN A 50 -23.19 -2.01 -7.88
C GLN A 50 -23.06 -1.02 -9.05
N LEU A 51 -21.82 -0.67 -9.39
CA LEU A 51 -21.53 0.27 -10.47
C LEU A 51 -22.15 -0.21 -11.79
N THR A 52 -22.74 0.71 -12.55
CA THR A 52 -23.18 0.43 -13.93
C THR A 52 -21.97 0.29 -14.86
N ASP A 53 -22.14 -0.39 -16.00
CA ASP A 53 -21.07 -0.54 -16.99
C ASP A 53 -20.53 0.82 -17.45
N ALA A 54 -21.41 1.80 -17.65
CA ALA A 54 -21.04 3.17 -18.00
C ALA A 54 -20.20 3.86 -16.92
N GLN A 55 -20.50 3.63 -15.63
CA GLN A 55 -19.68 4.14 -14.52
C GLN A 55 -18.32 3.44 -14.46
N VAL A 56 -18.29 2.12 -14.66
CA VAL A 56 -17.05 1.34 -14.71
C VAL A 56 -16.13 1.83 -15.83
N GLU A 57 -16.67 2.10 -17.02
CA GLU A 57 -15.91 2.66 -18.14
C GLU A 57 -15.34 4.04 -17.84
N LYS A 58 -16.15 4.94 -17.28
CA LYS A 58 -15.69 6.27 -16.84
C LYS A 58 -14.56 6.17 -15.80
N ILE A 59 -14.68 5.27 -14.81
CA ILE A 59 -13.63 5.04 -13.80
C ILE A 59 -12.35 4.56 -14.45
N LYS A 60 -12.42 3.61 -15.40
CA LYS A 60 -11.25 3.12 -16.14
C LYS A 60 -10.57 4.24 -16.93
N GLU A 61 -11.33 5.12 -17.58
CA GLU A 61 -10.77 6.25 -18.32
C GLU A 61 -10.08 7.27 -17.39
N MET A 62 -10.74 7.66 -16.30
CA MET A 62 -10.16 8.57 -15.30
C MET A 62 -8.88 7.99 -14.69
N ALA A 63 -8.90 6.71 -14.33
CA ALA A 63 -7.74 6.02 -13.77
C ALA A 63 -6.58 5.91 -14.77
N LYS A 64 -6.83 5.71 -16.07
CA LYS A 64 -5.77 5.74 -17.10
C LYS A 64 -5.09 7.10 -17.16
N LYS A 65 -5.86 8.21 -17.15
CA LYS A 65 -5.31 9.57 -17.16
C LYS A 65 -4.43 9.83 -15.93
N VAL A 66 -4.91 9.42 -14.76
CA VAL A 66 -4.21 9.53 -13.49
C VAL A 66 -2.97 8.62 -13.42
N ASP A 67 -3.02 7.40 -13.96
CA ASP A 67 -1.87 6.51 -14.04
C ASP A 67 -0.75 7.15 -14.89
N THR A 68 -1.10 7.79 -16.01
CA THR A 68 -0.14 8.56 -16.83
C THR A 68 0.46 9.74 -16.06
N GLU A 69 -0.38 10.56 -15.40
CA GLU A 69 0.08 11.71 -14.60
C GLU A 69 1.01 11.27 -13.45
N MET A 70 0.65 10.19 -12.73
CA MET A 70 1.50 9.65 -11.68
C MET A 70 2.84 9.14 -12.21
N ASN A 71 2.88 8.53 -13.41
CA ASN A 71 4.13 8.07 -13.99
C ASN A 71 5.03 9.24 -14.38
N GLN A 72 4.48 10.32 -14.97
CA GLN A 72 5.23 11.54 -15.25
C GLN A 72 5.83 12.16 -13.99
N ILE A 73 5.07 12.17 -12.87
CA ILE A 73 5.58 12.65 -11.57
C ILE A 73 6.73 11.75 -11.08
N ARG A 74 6.63 10.43 -11.23
CA ARG A 74 7.70 9.50 -10.81
C ARG A 74 8.96 9.69 -11.63
N GLU A 75 8.83 9.80 -12.95
CA GLU A 75 9.96 9.98 -13.87
C GLU A 75 10.66 11.31 -13.62
N SER A 76 9.91 12.42 -13.56
CA SER A 76 10.47 13.75 -13.31
C SER A 76 11.21 13.85 -11.97
N ALA A 77 10.68 13.19 -10.93
CA ALA A 77 11.30 13.16 -9.61
C ALA A 77 12.35 12.05 -9.43
N LYS A 78 12.63 11.27 -10.48
CA LYS A 78 13.55 10.11 -10.45
C LYS A 78 13.23 9.14 -9.30
N LEU A 79 11.94 8.88 -9.07
CA LEU A 79 11.47 7.90 -8.09
C LEU A 79 11.71 6.49 -8.64
N THR A 80 12.87 5.93 -8.35
CA THR A 80 13.26 4.60 -8.84
C THR A 80 12.42 3.49 -8.20
N PRO A 81 12.26 2.33 -8.85
CA PRO A 81 11.59 1.16 -8.27
C PRO A 81 12.23 0.71 -6.94
N GLU A 82 13.55 0.81 -6.82
CA GLU A 82 14.27 0.49 -5.59
C GLU A 82 13.91 1.44 -4.44
N LEU A 83 13.83 2.74 -4.71
CA LEU A 83 13.43 3.74 -3.73
C LEU A 83 11.98 3.53 -3.27
N LEU A 84 11.09 3.20 -4.22
CA LEU A 84 9.70 2.87 -3.91
C LEU A 84 9.60 1.60 -3.05
N LYS A 85 10.44 0.59 -3.32
CA LYS A 85 10.52 -0.63 -2.50
C LYS A 85 11.01 -0.32 -1.08
N LYS A 86 12.09 0.44 -0.92
CA LYS A 86 12.57 0.92 0.39
C LYS A 86 11.48 1.67 1.15
N ARG A 87 10.70 2.50 0.45
CA ARG A 87 9.55 3.20 1.04
C ARG A 87 8.45 2.25 1.49
N MET A 88 8.14 1.19 0.74
CA MET A 88 7.18 0.19 1.17
C MET A 88 7.67 -0.60 2.39
N GLU A 89 8.96 -0.96 2.42
CA GLU A 89 9.58 -1.65 3.56
C GLU A 89 9.57 -0.76 4.82
N ALA A 90 9.92 0.53 4.68
CA ALA A 90 9.83 1.53 5.73
C ALA A 90 8.38 1.73 6.23
N GLN A 91 7.41 1.69 5.32
CA GLN A 91 5.99 1.74 5.70
C GLN A 91 5.57 0.48 6.47
N GLN A 92 6.04 -0.70 6.06
CA GLN A 92 5.72 -1.95 6.72
C GLN A 92 6.32 -2.02 8.13
N SER A 93 7.55 -1.53 8.32
CA SER A 93 8.22 -1.52 9.63
C SER A 93 7.62 -0.52 10.62
N MET A 94 6.86 0.47 10.14
CA MET A 94 6.22 1.50 10.97
C MET A 94 4.73 1.24 11.24
N LYS A 95 4.19 0.08 10.84
CA LYS A 95 2.77 -0.25 11.06
C LYS A 95 2.36 -0.21 12.53
N ASP A 96 3.25 -0.64 13.40
CA ASP A 96 3.02 -0.70 14.85
C ASP A 96 3.57 0.54 15.58
N SER A 97 4.03 1.57 14.85
CA SER A 97 4.50 2.80 15.47
C SER A 97 3.31 3.67 15.90
N ASP A 98 3.48 4.42 16.98
CA ASP A 98 2.47 5.37 17.46
C ASP A 98 2.30 6.61 16.55
N LYS A 99 3.19 6.77 15.55
CA LYS A 99 3.15 7.90 14.61
C LYS A 99 1.92 7.82 13.72
N LYS A 100 1.26 8.96 13.53
CA LYS A 100 0.04 9.05 12.72
C LYS A 100 0.13 10.15 11.67
N GLY A 101 -0.67 10.01 10.61
CA GLY A 101 -0.84 11.04 9.60
C GLY A 101 0.48 11.52 8.98
N SER A 102 0.69 12.84 8.98
CA SER A 102 1.86 13.49 8.40
C SER A 102 3.18 13.08 9.06
N GLU A 103 3.19 12.83 10.37
CA GLU A 103 4.38 12.42 11.11
C GLU A 103 4.88 11.03 10.65
N MET A 104 3.95 10.09 10.49
CA MET A 104 4.26 8.75 9.97
C MET A 104 4.79 8.85 8.53
N VAL A 105 4.17 9.67 7.69
CA VAL A 105 4.62 9.86 6.29
C VAL A 105 6.03 10.45 6.23
N ALA A 106 6.32 11.45 7.06
CA ALA A 106 7.66 12.04 7.15
C ALA A 106 8.69 11.02 7.63
N ALA A 107 8.36 10.22 8.65
CA ALA A 107 9.23 9.16 9.14
C ALA A 107 9.51 8.10 8.06
N ILE A 108 8.48 7.64 7.34
CA ILE A 108 8.59 6.70 6.22
C ILE A 108 9.51 7.25 5.13
N ASN A 109 9.29 8.49 4.71
CA ASN A 109 10.09 9.12 3.65
C ASN A 109 11.56 9.26 4.08
N LYS A 110 11.81 9.66 5.34
CA LYS A 110 13.16 9.74 5.90
C LYS A 110 13.84 8.37 5.98
N ALA A 111 13.15 7.34 6.47
CA ALA A 111 13.69 5.99 6.57
C ALA A 111 13.97 5.36 5.19
N ALA A 112 13.20 5.74 4.18
CA ALA A 112 13.41 5.31 2.81
C ALA A 112 14.49 6.12 2.06
N GLY A 113 15.05 7.17 2.69
CA GLY A 113 16.10 8.01 2.10
C GLY A 113 15.62 8.91 0.97
N LEU A 114 14.35 9.33 0.97
CA LEU A 114 13.84 10.26 -0.02
C LEU A 114 14.43 11.66 0.20
N THR A 115 14.83 12.32 -0.89
CA THR A 115 15.12 13.76 -0.86
C THR A 115 13.84 14.58 -0.69
N GLU A 116 13.98 15.88 -0.37
CA GLU A 116 12.82 16.79 -0.27
C GLU A 116 12.03 16.84 -1.58
N ALA A 117 12.71 16.94 -2.73
CA ALA A 117 12.07 16.93 -4.04
C ALA A 117 11.31 15.63 -4.31
N GLN A 118 11.85 14.49 -3.90
CA GLN A 118 11.18 13.18 -4.02
C GLN A 118 10.00 13.06 -3.05
N ALA A 119 10.12 13.59 -1.84
CA ALA A 119 9.02 13.65 -0.88
C ALA A 119 7.87 14.53 -1.38
N GLU A 120 8.17 15.68 -1.99
CA GLU A 120 7.18 16.55 -2.64
C GLU A 120 6.50 15.85 -3.82
N ALA A 121 7.26 15.11 -4.64
CA ALA A 121 6.68 14.30 -5.71
C ALA A 121 5.72 13.22 -5.17
N MET A 122 6.05 12.59 -4.04
CA MET A 122 5.15 11.66 -3.37
C MET A 122 3.87 12.34 -2.87
N LYS A 123 3.96 13.58 -2.35
CA LYS A 123 2.77 14.37 -1.98
C LYS A 123 1.90 14.67 -3.20
N LYS A 124 2.48 15.06 -4.34
CA LYS A 124 1.76 15.28 -5.60
C LYS A 124 1.03 14.00 -6.05
N ILE A 125 1.71 12.85 -6.04
CA ILE A 125 1.08 11.56 -6.34
C ILE A 125 -0.12 11.28 -5.41
N MET A 126 -0.01 11.59 -4.11
CA MET A 126 -1.13 11.46 -3.19
C MET A 126 -2.28 12.41 -3.52
N ALA A 127 -2.00 13.65 -3.88
CA ALA A 127 -3.01 14.63 -4.28
C ALA A 127 -3.77 14.19 -5.55
N VAL A 128 -3.06 13.68 -6.56
CA VAL A 128 -3.66 13.14 -7.80
C VAL A 128 -4.59 11.96 -7.48
N ARG A 129 -4.16 11.05 -6.59
CA ARG A 129 -5.02 9.93 -6.14
C ARG A 129 -6.27 10.41 -5.40
N GLN A 130 -6.13 11.41 -4.53
CA GLN A 130 -7.28 11.99 -3.83
C GLN A 130 -8.26 12.67 -4.80
N LYS A 131 -7.73 13.35 -5.84
CA LYS A 131 -8.54 13.94 -6.89
C LYS A 131 -9.34 12.87 -7.64
N LEU A 132 -8.69 11.78 -8.06
CA LEU A 132 -9.37 10.64 -8.69
C LEU A 132 -10.49 10.10 -7.80
N GLN A 133 -10.23 9.89 -6.51
CA GLN A 133 -11.25 9.41 -5.58
C GLN A 133 -12.45 10.37 -5.50
N LYS A 134 -12.23 11.68 -5.46
CA LYS A 134 -13.31 12.69 -5.46
C LYS A 134 -14.12 12.66 -6.75
N GLU A 135 -13.47 12.60 -7.91
CA GLU A 135 -14.14 12.52 -9.21
C GLU A 135 -14.96 11.23 -9.34
N VAL A 136 -14.45 10.11 -8.84
CA VAL A 136 -15.18 8.85 -8.81
C VAL A 136 -16.39 8.92 -7.88
N MET A 137 -16.29 9.56 -6.70
CA MET A 137 -17.46 9.76 -5.83
C MET A 137 -18.51 10.68 -6.44
N ALA A 138 -18.11 11.63 -7.30
CA ALA A 138 -19.02 12.57 -7.94
C ALA A 138 -19.91 11.93 -9.03
N ILE A 139 -19.49 10.79 -9.60
CA ILE A 139 -20.28 10.07 -10.61
C ILE A 139 -21.21 9.00 -10.01
N LEU A 140 -21.15 8.79 -8.69
CA LEU A 140 -22.08 7.89 -7.98
C LEU A 140 -23.41 8.61 -7.75
N THR A 141 -24.50 7.87 -7.83
CA THR A 141 -25.82 8.36 -7.40
C THR A 141 -25.84 8.50 -5.87
N ASP A 142 -26.80 9.26 -5.35
CA ASP A 142 -26.92 9.42 -3.90
C ASP A 142 -27.25 8.08 -3.21
N GLU A 143 -28.12 7.27 -3.82
CA GLU A 143 -28.40 5.89 -3.39
C GLU A 143 -27.12 5.03 -3.34
N GLN A 144 -26.24 5.16 -4.34
CA GLN A 144 -24.96 4.46 -4.34
C GLN A 144 -24.02 4.97 -3.24
N LYS A 145 -24.03 6.27 -2.94
CA LYS A 145 -23.20 6.82 -1.85
C LYS A 145 -23.64 6.31 -0.48
N GLU A 146 -24.91 6.03 -0.27
CA GLU A 146 -25.42 5.44 0.98
C GLU A 146 -24.90 4.01 1.22
N LEU A 147 -24.61 3.28 0.14
CA LEU A 147 -24.04 1.93 0.18
C LEU A 147 -22.51 1.92 0.34
N LEU A 148 -21.86 3.09 0.41
CA LEU A 148 -20.43 3.20 0.64
C LEU A 148 -20.09 2.88 2.10
N PRO A 149 -18.96 2.19 2.36
CA PRO A 149 -18.52 1.94 3.72
C PRO A 149 -18.20 3.27 4.44
N GLU A 150 -18.51 3.37 5.74
CA GLU A 150 -18.34 4.62 6.54
C GLU A 150 -16.96 5.27 6.38
N ARG A 151 -15.91 4.47 6.12
CA ARG A 151 -14.53 4.94 5.89
C ARG A 151 -14.35 5.80 4.63
N MET A 152 -15.30 5.75 3.70
CA MET A 152 -15.29 6.52 2.45
C MET A 152 -16.23 7.72 2.49
N THR A 153 -17.23 7.71 3.38
CA THR A 153 -18.20 8.80 3.54
C THR A 153 -17.80 9.77 4.64
N LYS A 154 -16.97 9.37 5.62
CA LYS A 154 -16.52 10.25 6.69
C LYS A 154 -15.33 11.12 6.25
N PRO A 155 -15.37 12.44 6.50
CA PRO A 155 -14.18 13.28 6.37
C PRO A 155 -13.11 12.79 7.34
N ALA A 156 -11.85 12.80 6.88
CA ALA A 156 -10.70 12.41 7.68
C ALA A 156 -10.52 13.38 8.88
N GLY A 157 -11.18 13.07 10.00
CA GLY A 157 -11.21 13.94 11.18
C GLY A 157 -12.33 13.63 12.17
N GLU A 158 -13.44 13.04 11.73
CA GLU A 158 -14.52 12.62 12.63
C GLU A 158 -14.19 11.27 13.29
N LYS A 159 -13.35 11.32 14.32
CA LYS A 159 -13.29 10.26 15.32
C LYS A 159 -14.70 10.14 15.91
N LYS A 160 -15.42 9.04 15.60
CA LYS A 160 -16.41 8.51 16.54
C LYS A 160 -15.64 8.23 17.83
N ALA A 161 -15.74 9.14 18.79
CA ALA A 161 -15.55 8.79 20.18
C ALA A 161 -16.50 7.61 20.44
N ASN A 162 -15.95 6.53 20.99
CA ASN A 162 -16.69 5.41 21.55
C ASN A 162 -17.26 4.37 20.56
N GLN A 163 -16.51 3.27 20.34
CA GLN A 163 -16.95 1.88 20.53
C GLN A 163 -15.88 0.91 20.01
N GLY A 164 -15.35 0.05 20.89
CA GLY A 164 -14.46 -1.03 20.47
C GLY A 164 -13.63 -1.74 21.53
N GLY A 165 -13.70 -1.35 22.81
CA GLY A 165 -13.20 -2.17 23.90
C GLY A 165 -14.27 -3.16 24.38
N LYS A 166 -14.36 -4.37 23.80
CA LYS A 166 -14.89 -5.60 24.46
C LYS A 166 -14.85 -6.82 23.54
N LYS A 167 -13.80 -7.63 23.65
CA LYS A 167 -13.82 -9.12 23.68
C LYS A 167 -12.40 -9.68 23.56
N ARG A 168 -11.71 -9.81 24.68
CA ARG A 168 -10.87 -10.99 24.92
C ARG A 168 -11.18 -11.46 26.34
N ASN A 169 -11.85 -12.60 26.35
CA ASN A 169 -12.63 -13.13 27.44
C ASN A 169 -11.73 -13.74 28.52
N LYS A 170 -12.12 -13.54 29.78
CA LYS A 170 -11.75 -14.40 30.90
C LYS A 170 -12.13 -15.84 30.56
N ASN A 171 -11.14 -16.73 30.51
CA ASN A 171 -11.25 -18.11 30.99
C ASN A 171 -9.88 -18.81 30.86
N LYS A 172 -9.13 -18.85 31.97
CA LYS A 172 -8.34 -20.01 32.40
C LYS A 172 -7.74 -19.74 33.79
N GLU A 173 -8.60 -19.80 34.80
CA GLU A 173 -8.28 -20.38 36.10
C GLU A 173 -9.48 -21.27 36.46
N ALA A 174 -9.27 -22.59 36.40
CA ALA A 174 -10.01 -23.65 37.10
C ALA A 174 -9.55 -25.01 36.56
N THR A 175 -8.41 -25.48 37.06
CA THR A 175 -8.10 -26.84 37.56
C THR A 175 -6.65 -26.86 37.99
#